data_AF-A0A5D4TB45-F1
#
_entry.id   AF-A0A5D4TB45-F1
#
_cell.length_a   1.000
_cell.length_b   1.000
_cell.length_c   1.000
_cell.angle_alpha   90.00
_cell.angle_beta   90.00
_cell.angle_gamma   90.00
#
_symmetry.space_group_name_H-M   'P 1'
#
loop_
_entity.id
_entity.type
_entity.pdbx_description
1 polymer ?
#
loop_
_entity_poly.entity_id
_entity_poly.type
_entity_poly.pdbx_seq_one_letter_code
_entity_poly.pdbx_strand_id
1 'polypeptide(L)'
;MVINYRYITVLVLSSSLILSACSDKNTIVEENQPTEQEVVIDEYEQLVDKKNAELELEALELTSYAEEVNATFRTPEYKEFSANGHVEIAGNVEKHADLKGEYVWIKVRSDEDGPTGDLMEYYAPIKDGEFKENISFFNGEGQYRVTVQLPDTERENYYYDTASFTVHNVNPESTYDISLTPFGHDAGLQFDVESSFLKGNELFSFEGKASNLLDGDTIMLQLKKDSDIWKHMVTVENGKFSTDIPLFYGKGLHQLEVLVPDGEREDYYQLASTLYIDNASERVMQPLEYYSAYKERGVTLESPQYGGDEAEGTYSVKGRIDPEAEFGRETTHIYVTTKKGDDEALDVIPVESYAFNGSFYLRFGPGEYEITLSIPEIKEENSDFFRYYGFAKFDVTASAEDKRDLLPSRGVQSDAPEIIKLAEELTARMDSDREKAKTIYEYVAKNVSYDVQKYRNNEFEWDDSALKTLDSMTGVCQDYAYLAIALMRASGVEARYVEGRAGSPWPGNHAWVEANLDGEWIEMDPTWGSGYIDRDDKFVTAYNEDYFDPNPDDFKKTHTRTGVRY
;
A
#
# COMPACT_ATOMS: atom_id res chain seq x y z
N MET A 1 -6.72 46.31 3.99
CA MET A 1 -6.44 47.20 2.84
C MET A 1 -7.29 46.69 1.68
N VAL A 2 -8.08 47.53 1.00
CA VAL A 2 -9.12 47.08 0.06
C VAL A 2 -8.85 47.62 -1.34
N ILE A 3 -8.88 46.75 -2.36
CA ILE A 3 -8.88 47.12 -3.78
C ILE A 3 -9.94 46.27 -4.49
N ASN A 4 -10.87 46.93 -5.19
CA ASN A 4 -11.86 46.29 -6.06
C ASN A 4 -11.33 46.16 -7.49
N TYR A 5 -11.75 45.12 -8.20
CA TYR A 5 -11.76 45.12 -9.68
C TYR A 5 -13.17 45.40 -10.21
N ARG A 6 -13.26 45.98 -11.40
CA ARG A 6 -14.51 46.40 -12.05
C ARG A 6 -14.55 45.91 -13.50
N TYR A 7 -15.71 45.42 -13.92
CA TYR A 7 -16.00 45.05 -15.31
C TYR A 7 -15.98 46.27 -16.25
N ILE A 8 -15.59 46.03 -17.51
CA ILE A 8 -15.86 46.91 -18.65
C ILE A 8 -16.41 46.04 -19.79
N THR A 9 -17.57 46.41 -20.33
CA THR A 9 -18.17 45.81 -21.52
C THR A 9 -17.97 46.76 -22.70
N VAL A 10 -17.60 46.23 -23.87
CA VAL A 10 -17.50 47.01 -25.12
C VAL A 10 -18.45 46.44 -26.16
N LEU A 11 -19.13 47.34 -26.87
CA LEU A 11 -20.20 47.05 -27.83
C LEU A 11 -19.82 47.70 -29.17
N VAL A 12 -19.85 46.94 -30.27
CA VAL A 12 -19.44 47.42 -31.60
C VAL A 12 -20.57 47.17 -32.61
N LEU A 13 -20.80 48.13 -33.51
CA LEU A 13 -22.00 48.21 -34.34
C LEU A 13 -21.67 48.86 -35.70
N SER A 14 -21.84 48.13 -36.81
CA SER A 14 -21.74 48.63 -38.19
C SER A 14 -22.47 47.65 -39.13
N SER A 15 -23.56 47.98 -39.85
CA SER A 15 -23.82 49.05 -40.84
C SER A 15 -23.37 48.68 -42.27
N SER A 16 -24.31 48.72 -43.22
CA SER A 16 -24.20 48.08 -44.56
C SER A 16 -24.56 49.03 -45.71
N LEU A 17 -23.99 48.83 -46.91
CA LEU A 17 -24.39 49.31 -48.27
C LEU A 17 -23.34 48.77 -49.28
N ILE A 18 -23.59 47.79 -50.17
CA ILE A 18 -24.46 47.70 -51.37
C ILE A 18 -24.06 48.65 -52.53
N LEU A 19 -23.62 48.11 -53.70
CA LEU A 19 -24.20 48.36 -55.06
C LEU A 19 -23.37 47.82 -56.25
N SER A 20 -23.92 46.84 -57.00
CA SER A 20 -23.90 46.67 -58.49
C SER A 20 -24.44 45.26 -58.85
N ALA A 21 -25.60 45.03 -59.48
CA ALA A 21 -26.10 45.44 -60.81
C ALA A 21 -25.37 44.70 -61.97
N CYS A 22 -25.97 43.82 -62.79
CA CYS A 22 -27.37 43.32 -62.94
C CYS A 22 -27.36 41.75 -63.02
N SER A 23 -28.28 40.95 -63.61
CA SER A 23 -29.43 41.14 -64.52
C SER A 23 -30.36 39.90 -64.62
N ASP A 24 -31.57 40.09 -65.16
CA ASP A 24 -32.50 39.14 -65.84
C ASP A 24 -31.82 37.92 -66.55
N LYS A 25 -32.41 36.72 -66.67
CA LYS A 25 -33.85 36.33 -66.69
C LYS A 25 -34.08 34.81 -66.52
N ASN A 26 -35.33 34.41 -66.20
CA ASN A 26 -35.87 33.02 -66.17
C ASN A 26 -35.32 32.09 -65.06
N THR A 27 -36.04 31.11 -64.48
CA THR A 27 -37.45 30.67 -64.66
C THR A 27 -38.00 29.99 -63.40
N ILE A 28 -39.33 30.08 -63.18
CA ILE A 28 -40.18 29.18 -62.37
C ILE A 28 -39.94 29.17 -60.83
N VAL A 29 -41.04 28.96 -60.10
CA VAL A 29 -41.08 28.68 -58.66
C VAL A 29 -41.57 27.24 -58.49
N GLU A 30 -40.88 26.43 -57.70
CA GLU A 30 -41.39 25.16 -57.16
C GLU A 30 -41.21 25.15 -55.63
N GLU A 31 -42.04 24.35 -54.95
CA GLU A 31 -42.14 24.32 -53.50
C GLU A 31 -41.11 23.34 -52.92
N ASN A 32 -40.23 23.79 -52.01
CA ASN A 32 -39.37 22.87 -51.27
C ASN A 32 -40.22 22.10 -50.25
N GLN A 33 -40.35 20.79 -50.47
CA GLN A 33 -40.81 19.84 -49.45
C GLN A 33 -39.80 19.76 -48.29
N PRO A 34 -40.20 19.30 -47.09
CA PRO A 34 -39.25 18.97 -46.04
C PRO A 34 -38.36 17.81 -46.48
N THR A 35 -37.05 17.91 -46.25
CA THR A 35 -36.14 16.78 -46.38
C THR A 35 -36.43 15.75 -45.30
N GLU A 36 -36.64 14.50 -45.69
CA GLU A 36 -36.69 13.37 -44.76
C GLU A 36 -35.36 13.29 -43.99
N GLN A 37 -35.43 13.08 -42.68
CA GLN A 37 -34.26 12.66 -41.90
C GLN A 37 -34.13 11.16 -42.11
N GLU A 38 -32.98 10.70 -42.60
CA GLU A 38 -32.65 9.28 -42.62
C GLU A 38 -32.68 8.76 -41.18
N VAL A 39 -33.63 7.87 -40.88
CA VAL A 39 -33.64 7.13 -39.63
C VAL A 39 -32.49 6.13 -39.70
N VAL A 40 -31.44 6.37 -38.92
CA VAL A 40 -30.42 5.36 -38.65
C VAL A 40 -31.07 4.30 -37.77
N ILE A 41 -31.64 3.28 -38.42
CA ILE A 41 -32.18 2.10 -37.74
C ILE A 41 -30.98 1.30 -37.25
N ASP A 42 -30.95 1.01 -35.94
CA ASP A 42 -29.95 0.12 -35.34
C ASP A 42 -29.97 -1.25 -36.07
N GLU A 43 -28.78 -1.77 -36.40
CA GLU A 43 -28.64 -3.06 -37.07
C GLU A 43 -28.94 -4.24 -36.13
N TYR A 44 -28.72 -4.05 -34.82
CA TYR A 44 -29.06 -5.04 -33.80
C TYR A 44 -30.56 -5.12 -33.57
N GLU A 45 -31.29 -4.01 -33.63
CA GLU A 45 -32.76 -4.02 -33.52
C GLU A 45 -33.43 -4.74 -34.70
N GLN A 46 -32.91 -4.55 -35.92
CA GLN A 46 -33.33 -5.34 -37.10
C GLN A 46 -33.01 -6.84 -36.94
N LEU A 47 -31.93 -7.18 -36.23
CA LEU A 47 -31.55 -8.56 -35.96
C LEU A 47 -32.39 -9.19 -34.83
N VAL A 48 -32.84 -8.40 -33.85
CA VAL A 48 -33.86 -8.78 -32.85
C VAL A 48 -35.17 -9.11 -33.55
N ASP A 49 -35.71 -8.20 -34.37
CA ASP A 49 -36.93 -8.43 -35.16
C ASP A 49 -36.82 -9.71 -36.00
N LYS A 50 -35.68 -9.91 -36.67
CA LYS A 50 -35.42 -11.10 -37.50
C LYS A 50 -35.35 -12.39 -36.67
N LYS A 51 -34.57 -12.44 -35.58
CA LYS A 51 -34.49 -13.66 -34.74
C LYS A 51 -35.85 -13.95 -34.08
N ASN A 52 -36.59 -12.93 -33.62
CA ASN A 52 -37.95 -13.10 -33.07
C ASN A 52 -38.96 -13.62 -34.10
N ALA A 53 -38.85 -13.25 -35.38
CA ALA A 53 -39.66 -13.82 -36.46
C ALA A 53 -39.25 -15.27 -36.86
N GLU A 54 -38.10 -15.76 -36.37
CA GLU A 54 -37.61 -17.13 -36.56
C GLU A 54 -37.87 -18.04 -35.34
N LEU A 55 -38.33 -17.47 -34.21
CA LEU A 55 -38.66 -18.17 -32.96
C LEU A 55 -40.16 -18.51 -32.83
N GLU A 56 -40.47 -19.59 -32.12
CA GLU A 56 -41.85 -19.90 -31.69
C GLU A 56 -42.14 -19.16 -30.37
N LEU A 57 -42.60 -17.90 -30.47
CA LEU A 57 -42.86 -17.01 -29.33
C LEU A 57 -44.04 -17.49 -28.46
N GLU A 58 -43.77 -18.41 -27.54
CA GLU A 58 -44.71 -18.83 -26.50
C GLU A 58 -44.71 -17.87 -25.29
N ALA A 59 -45.89 -17.64 -24.72
CA ALA A 59 -46.08 -16.74 -23.57
C ALA A 59 -45.29 -17.18 -22.34
N LEU A 60 -44.91 -16.22 -21.50
CA LEU A 60 -44.17 -16.46 -20.26
C LEU A 60 -44.93 -17.41 -19.32
N GLU A 61 -44.30 -18.54 -18.95
CA GLU A 61 -44.83 -19.49 -17.99
C GLU A 61 -44.55 -19.02 -16.56
N LEU A 62 -45.59 -18.99 -15.72
CA LEU A 62 -45.51 -18.63 -14.30
C LEU A 62 -45.61 -19.88 -13.43
N THR A 63 -44.92 -19.88 -12.29
CA THR A 63 -44.96 -21.01 -11.34
C THR A 63 -46.23 -21.00 -10.49
N SER A 64 -46.54 -22.13 -9.84
CA SER A 64 -47.63 -22.19 -8.86
C SER A 64 -47.44 -21.25 -7.68
N TYR A 65 -46.20 -20.81 -7.37
CA TYR A 65 -45.97 -19.80 -6.34
C TYR A 65 -46.30 -18.39 -6.84
N ALA A 66 -46.01 -18.09 -8.11
CA ALA A 66 -46.46 -16.85 -8.74
C ALA A 66 -47.99 -16.76 -8.77
N GLU A 67 -48.69 -17.87 -9.06
CA GLU A 67 -50.15 -17.95 -8.89
C GLU A 67 -50.58 -17.75 -7.43
N GLU A 68 -49.85 -18.33 -6.47
CA GLU A 68 -50.18 -18.22 -5.04
C GLU A 68 -50.08 -16.78 -4.51
N VAL A 69 -49.10 -15.98 -4.93
CA VAL A 69 -48.95 -14.59 -4.49
C VAL A 69 -49.65 -13.56 -5.41
N ASN A 70 -50.40 -14.02 -6.41
CA ASN A 70 -50.98 -13.21 -7.49
C ASN A 70 -49.92 -12.30 -8.14
N ALA A 71 -48.77 -12.87 -8.52
CA ALA A 71 -47.74 -12.19 -9.30
C ALA A 71 -48.12 -12.14 -10.78
N THR A 72 -47.80 -11.01 -11.42
CA THR A 72 -48.04 -10.75 -12.84
C THR A 72 -46.83 -10.04 -13.44
N PHE A 73 -46.51 -10.35 -14.69
CA PHE A 73 -45.43 -9.71 -15.45
C PHE A 73 -46.02 -8.86 -16.56
N ARG A 74 -45.50 -7.64 -16.71
CA ARG A 74 -45.73 -6.73 -17.83
C ARG A 74 -44.67 -6.92 -18.90
N THR A 75 -43.42 -7.19 -18.48
CA THR A 75 -42.31 -7.59 -19.36
C THR A 75 -41.42 -8.62 -18.65
N PRO A 76 -40.86 -9.59 -19.39
CA PRO A 76 -41.14 -9.92 -20.79
C PRO A 76 -42.51 -10.60 -20.97
N GLU A 77 -43.06 -10.57 -22.19
CA GLU A 77 -44.30 -11.29 -22.53
C GLU A 77 -44.08 -12.78 -22.86
N TYR A 78 -42.86 -13.15 -23.29
CA TYR A 78 -42.54 -14.47 -23.84
C TYR A 78 -41.50 -15.20 -23.00
N LYS A 79 -41.54 -16.54 -23.03
CA LYS A 79 -40.57 -17.40 -22.33
C LYS A 79 -39.25 -17.59 -23.09
N GLU A 80 -39.22 -17.27 -24.38
CA GLU A 80 -38.02 -17.26 -25.21
C GLU A 80 -38.14 -16.18 -26.29
N PHE A 81 -37.14 -15.30 -26.37
CA PHE A 81 -37.09 -14.16 -27.31
C PHE A 81 -35.65 -13.65 -27.49
N SER A 82 -35.46 -12.70 -28.40
CA SER A 82 -34.19 -12.02 -28.69
C SER A 82 -34.21 -10.57 -28.21
N ALA A 83 -33.05 -10.02 -27.85
CA ALA A 83 -32.91 -8.66 -27.32
C ALA A 83 -31.61 -7.96 -27.75
N ASN A 84 -31.54 -6.64 -27.56
CA ASN A 84 -30.44 -5.76 -27.95
C ASN A 84 -29.76 -5.18 -26.70
N GLY A 85 -28.77 -5.89 -26.16
CA GLY A 85 -27.93 -5.46 -25.03
C GLY A 85 -28.59 -5.46 -23.64
N HIS A 86 -29.92 -5.31 -23.57
CA HIS A 86 -30.67 -5.18 -22.31
C HIS A 86 -32.12 -5.70 -22.40
N VAL A 87 -32.75 -5.94 -21.25
CA VAL A 87 -34.19 -6.28 -21.10
C VAL A 87 -34.78 -5.58 -19.87
N GLU A 88 -35.96 -4.98 -20.02
CA GLU A 88 -36.79 -4.54 -18.89
C GLU A 88 -37.59 -5.71 -18.31
N ILE A 89 -37.49 -5.94 -17.00
CA ILE A 89 -38.27 -6.90 -16.23
C ILE A 89 -39.18 -6.12 -15.28
N ALA A 90 -40.48 -6.08 -15.58
CA ALA A 90 -41.45 -5.29 -14.82
C ALA A 90 -42.70 -6.09 -14.52
N GLY A 91 -43.26 -5.94 -13.32
CA GLY A 91 -44.42 -6.69 -12.87
C GLY A 91 -45.11 -6.11 -11.64
N ASN A 92 -46.09 -6.84 -11.12
CA ASN A 92 -46.87 -6.50 -9.93
C ASN A 92 -47.25 -7.75 -9.14
N VAL A 93 -47.19 -7.66 -7.81
CA VAL A 93 -47.54 -8.71 -6.85
C VAL A 93 -48.68 -8.22 -5.94
N GLU A 94 -49.90 -8.74 -6.11
CA GLU A 94 -51.03 -8.25 -5.31
C GLU A 94 -50.86 -8.57 -3.82
N LYS A 95 -50.23 -9.69 -3.47
CA LYS A 95 -49.94 -10.08 -2.08
C LYS A 95 -48.58 -9.61 -1.54
N HIS A 96 -48.01 -8.53 -2.08
CA HIS A 96 -46.71 -8.02 -1.64
C HIS A 96 -46.62 -7.78 -0.11
N ALA A 97 -47.72 -7.37 0.52
CA ALA A 97 -47.80 -7.14 1.96
C ALA A 97 -47.69 -8.42 2.83
N ASP A 98 -47.83 -9.60 2.24
CA ASP A 98 -47.65 -10.89 2.93
C ASP A 98 -46.19 -11.39 2.87
N LEU A 99 -45.34 -10.83 2.00
CA LEU A 99 -43.96 -11.27 1.75
C LEU A 99 -43.03 -11.07 2.97
N LYS A 100 -41.88 -11.74 2.95
CA LYS A 100 -40.81 -11.68 3.95
C LYS A 100 -39.48 -11.16 3.36
N GLY A 101 -39.61 -10.21 2.43
CA GLY A 101 -38.53 -9.46 1.81
C GLY A 101 -39.11 -8.34 0.93
N GLU A 102 -38.35 -7.26 0.73
CA GLU A 102 -38.79 -6.07 -0.01
C GLU A 102 -38.24 -6.01 -1.44
N TYR A 103 -37.57 -7.07 -1.91
CA TYR A 103 -36.85 -7.12 -3.18
C TYR A 103 -37.22 -8.36 -4.01
N VAL A 104 -37.25 -8.23 -5.33
CA VAL A 104 -37.34 -9.33 -6.29
C VAL A 104 -35.93 -9.76 -6.68
N TRP A 105 -35.59 -11.02 -6.49
CA TRP A 105 -34.27 -11.55 -6.82
C TRP A 105 -34.25 -12.06 -8.27
N ILE A 106 -33.51 -11.36 -9.13
CA ILE A 106 -33.37 -11.68 -10.55
C ILE A 106 -31.98 -12.27 -10.76
N LYS A 107 -31.91 -13.45 -11.39
CA LYS A 107 -30.66 -14.14 -11.74
C LYS A 107 -30.52 -14.20 -13.24
N VAL A 108 -29.44 -13.64 -13.76
CA VAL A 108 -29.11 -13.61 -15.20
C VAL A 108 -27.86 -14.44 -15.41
N ARG A 109 -28.04 -15.66 -15.93
CA ARG A 109 -26.93 -16.57 -16.26
C ARG A 109 -26.66 -16.56 -17.76
N SER A 110 -25.41 -16.33 -18.16
CA SER A 110 -24.95 -16.53 -19.54
C SER A 110 -24.61 -18.00 -19.79
N ASP A 111 -24.77 -18.47 -21.02
CA ASP A 111 -24.19 -19.76 -21.45
C ASP A 111 -22.70 -19.64 -21.88
N GLU A 112 -22.13 -18.41 -21.94
CA GLU A 112 -20.70 -18.19 -22.17
C GLU A 112 -19.99 -17.61 -20.94
N ASP A 113 -18.77 -18.10 -20.64
CA ASP A 113 -17.91 -17.59 -19.57
C ASP A 113 -17.27 -16.25 -19.96
N GLY A 114 -17.54 -15.20 -19.18
CA GLY A 114 -16.92 -13.88 -19.34
C GLY A 114 -15.88 -13.54 -18.26
N PRO A 115 -15.28 -12.34 -18.29
CA PRO A 115 -14.25 -11.95 -17.32
C PRO A 115 -14.80 -11.85 -15.89
N THR A 116 -16.09 -11.58 -15.72
CA THR A 116 -16.80 -11.55 -14.43
C THR A 116 -17.54 -12.87 -14.13
N GLY A 117 -17.29 -13.95 -14.88
CA GLY A 117 -17.96 -15.24 -14.76
C GLY A 117 -19.24 -15.37 -15.60
N ASP A 118 -20.15 -16.24 -15.17
CA ASP A 118 -21.36 -16.64 -15.91
C ASP A 118 -22.68 -16.13 -15.30
N LEU A 119 -22.66 -15.47 -14.15
CA LEU A 119 -23.86 -15.07 -13.39
C LEU A 119 -23.76 -13.61 -12.91
N MET A 120 -24.79 -12.82 -13.24
CA MET A 120 -25.12 -11.57 -12.55
C MET A 120 -26.44 -11.74 -11.79
N GLU A 121 -26.54 -11.16 -10.59
CA GLU A 121 -27.76 -11.12 -9.79
C GLU A 121 -28.20 -9.66 -9.57
N TYR A 122 -29.50 -9.40 -9.52
CA TYR A 122 -30.10 -8.08 -9.29
C TYR A 122 -31.23 -8.19 -8.25
N TYR A 123 -31.48 -7.13 -7.49
CA TYR A 123 -32.46 -7.10 -6.40
C TYR A 123 -33.44 -5.94 -6.57
N ALA A 124 -34.47 -6.13 -7.40
CA ALA A 124 -35.39 -5.06 -7.78
C ALA A 124 -36.35 -4.68 -6.63
N PRO A 125 -36.40 -3.43 -6.13
CA PRO A 125 -37.25 -3.07 -5.00
C PRO A 125 -38.76 -3.18 -5.33
N ILE A 126 -39.52 -3.83 -4.46
CA ILE A 126 -40.98 -3.94 -4.55
C ILE A 126 -41.61 -2.70 -3.88
N LYS A 127 -42.36 -1.90 -4.63
CA LYS A 127 -42.94 -0.63 -4.17
C LYS A 127 -44.43 -0.58 -4.49
N ASP A 128 -45.26 -0.53 -3.45
CA ASP A 128 -46.74 -0.63 -3.52
C ASP A 128 -47.24 -1.86 -4.32
N GLY A 129 -46.42 -2.92 -4.38
CA GLY A 129 -46.65 -4.15 -5.15
C GLY A 129 -46.01 -4.21 -6.52
N GLU A 130 -45.64 -3.07 -7.11
CA GLU A 130 -44.94 -3.04 -8.39
C GLU A 130 -43.43 -3.27 -8.22
N PHE A 131 -42.82 -3.92 -9.21
CA PHE A 131 -41.37 -4.00 -9.35
C PHE A 131 -40.97 -3.71 -10.80
N LYS A 132 -39.76 -3.19 -10.97
CA LYS A 132 -39.13 -2.96 -12.27
C LYS A 132 -37.61 -3.00 -12.11
N GLU A 133 -36.94 -3.68 -13.03
CA GLU A 133 -35.50 -3.61 -13.22
C GLU A 133 -35.15 -3.61 -14.71
N ASN A 134 -34.04 -2.95 -15.07
CA ASN A 134 -33.46 -3.06 -16.40
C ASN A 134 -32.14 -3.83 -16.28
N ILE A 135 -32.08 -5.03 -16.86
CA ILE A 135 -30.88 -5.88 -16.83
C ILE A 135 -30.11 -5.79 -18.15
N SER A 136 -28.78 -5.73 -18.07
CA SER A 136 -27.88 -5.77 -19.22
C SER A 136 -27.17 -7.11 -19.38
N PHE A 137 -26.71 -7.40 -20.61
CA PHE A 137 -26.03 -8.64 -20.98
C PHE A 137 -24.52 -8.51 -20.88
N PHE A 138 -24.01 -8.81 -19.68
CA PHE A 138 -22.63 -8.61 -19.26
C PHE A 138 -21.57 -9.37 -20.07
N ASN A 139 -21.90 -10.43 -20.81
CA ASN A 139 -20.96 -11.17 -21.66
C ASN A 139 -21.13 -10.89 -23.17
N GLY A 140 -21.96 -9.92 -23.58
CA GLY A 140 -22.19 -9.58 -24.99
C GLY A 140 -23.17 -10.55 -25.70
N GLU A 141 -22.99 -10.79 -27.00
CA GLU A 141 -23.87 -11.65 -27.81
C GLU A 141 -23.86 -13.08 -27.25
N GLY A 142 -25.04 -13.69 -27.09
CA GLY A 142 -25.14 -15.03 -26.54
C GLY A 142 -26.54 -15.38 -26.06
N GLN A 143 -26.69 -16.61 -25.57
CA GLN A 143 -27.90 -17.07 -24.89
C GLN A 143 -27.76 -16.84 -23.38
N TYR A 144 -28.81 -16.29 -22.78
CA TYR A 144 -28.92 -16.07 -21.34
C TYR A 144 -30.18 -16.72 -20.79
N ARG A 145 -30.09 -17.38 -19.64
CA ARG A 145 -31.26 -17.77 -18.85
C ARG A 145 -31.47 -16.76 -17.74
N VAL A 146 -32.65 -16.15 -17.72
CA VAL A 146 -33.11 -15.31 -16.62
C VAL A 146 -34.07 -16.11 -15.74
N THR A 147 -33.94 -15.99 -14.44
CA THR A 147 -34.90 -16.51 -13.46
C THR A 147 -35.27 -15.40 -12.48
N VAL A 148 -36.56 -15.17 -12.29
CA VAL A 148 -37.11 -14.16 -11.40
C VAL A 148 -37.73 -14.87 -10.19
N GLN A 149 -37.29 -14.50 -8.99
CA GLN A 149 -37.74 -15.09 -7.73
C GLN A 149 -38.37 -14.04 -6.82
N LEU A 150 -39.49 -14.38 -6.18
CA LEU A 150 -40.09 -13.57 -5.12
C LEU A 150 -39.75 -14.13 -3.74
N PRO A 151 -39.71 -13.29 -2.69
CA PRO A 151 -39.58 -13.75 -1.31
C PRO A 151 -40.72 -14.70 -0.92
N ASP A 152 -40.47 -15.54 0.08
CA ASP A 152 -41.50 -16.35 0.74
C ASP A 152 -42.47 -15.46 1.55
N THR A 153 -43.69 -15.93 1.81
CA THR A 153 -44.68 -15.29 2.69
C THR A 153 -44.57 -15.78 4.14
N GLU A 154 -44.00 -16.96 4.38
CA GLU A 154 -43.82 -17.55 5.72
C GLU A 154 -42.41 -17.36 6.30
N ARG A 155 -41.36 -17.26 5.48
CA ARG A 155 -39.95 -17.32 5.92
C ARG A 155 -39.08 -16.18 5.40
N GLU A 156 -38.45 -15.46 6.31
CA GLU A 156 -37.39 -14.49 6.00
C GLU A 156 -36.21 -15.18 5.29
N ASN A 157 -35.56 -14.45 4.37
CA ASN A 157 -34.40 -14.91 3.60
C ASN A 157 -34.62 -16.19 2.76
N TYR A 158 -35.88 -16.52 2.43
CA TYR A 158 -36.21 -17.57 1.47
C TYR A 158 -36.90 -16.98 0.23
N TYR A 159 -36.64 -17.57 -0.93
CA TYR A 159 -37.15 -17.13 -2.23
C TYR A 159 -37.64 -18.32 -3.05
N TYR A 160 -38.65 -18.09 -3.90
CA TYR A 160 -39.23 -19.07 -4.81
C TYR A 160 -39.19 -18.57 -6.26
N ASP A 161 -38.88 -19.46 -7.20
CA ASP A 161 -39.00 -19.18 -8.64
C ASP A 161 -40.43 -18.77 -8.99
N THR A 162 -40.58 -17.70 -9.77
CA THR A 162 -41.89 -17.19 -10.22
C THR A 162 -42.02 -17.15 -11.74
N ALA A 163 -40.93 -16.84 -12.44
CA ALA A 163 -40.82 -16.93 -13.88
C ALA A 163 -39.37 -17.30 -14.26
N SER A 164 -39.19 -17.98 -15.39
CA SER A 164 -37.87 -18.17 -16.01
C SER A 164 -38.01 -18.15 -17.53
N PHE A 165 -37.05 -17.50 -18.20
CA PHE A 165 -37.08 -17.28 -19.64
C PHE A 165 -35.67 -17.26 -20.24
N THR A 166 -35.60 -17.55 -21.53
CA THR A 166 -34.37 -17.50 -22.34
C THR A 166 -34.33 -16.20 -23.14
N VAL A 167 -33.20 -15.50 -23.12
CA VAL A 167 -32.95 -14.34 -23.97
C VAL A 167 -31.75 -14.60 -24.89
N HIS A 168 -31.97 -14.43 -26.19
CA HIS A 168 -30.93 -14.43 -27.20
C HIS A 168 -30.46 -12.98 -27.42
N ASN A 169 -29.47 -12.51 -26.65
CA ASN A 169 -28.88 -11.21 -26.93
C ASN A 169 -28.21 -11.26 -28.30
N VAL A 170 -28.41 -10.23 -29.13
CA VAL A 170 -27.82 -10.11 -30.47
C VAL A 170 -26.74 -9.04 -30.56
N ASN A 171 -26.56 -8.24 -29.51
CA ASN A 171 -25.59 -7.16 -29.46
C ASN A 171 -24.27 -7.66 -28.82
N PRO A 172 -23.12 -7.56 -29.50
CA PRO A 172 -21.84 -8.05 -29.02
C PRO A 172 -21.21 -7.20 -27.90
N GLU A 173 -21.75 -6.01 -27.59
CA GLU A 173 -21.19 -5.14 -26.55
C GLU A 173 -21.56 -5.63 -25.14
N SER A 174 -20.52 -6.00 -24.36
CA SER A 174 -20.63 -6.39 -22.96
C SER A 174 -20.93 -5.18 -22.06
N THR A 175 -22.07 -5.19 -21.38
CA THR A 175 -22.48 -4.10 -20.47
C THR A 175 -22.62 -4.64 -19.04
N TYR A 176 -21.77 -4.14 -18.13
CA TYR A 176 -21.68 -4.61 -16.74
C TYR A 176 -22.37 -3.63 -15.78
N ASP A 177 -23.60 -3.92 -15.41
CA ASP A 177 -24.41 -3.09 -14.51
C ASP A 177 -23.87 -3.11 -13.07
N ILE A 178 -24.10 -2.03 -12.32
CA ILE A 178 -23.78 -1.95 -10.89
C ILE A 178 -24.95 -2.54 -10.10
N SER A 179 -24.85 -3.83 -9.77
CA SER A 179 -25.81 -4.49 -8.88
C SER A 179 -25.54 -4.17 -7.41
N LEU A 180 -26.61 -4.00 -6.63
CA LEU A 180 -26.59 -3.96 -5.17
C LEU A 180 -27.37 -5.16 -4.63
N THR A 181 -26.90 -5.73 -3.51
CA THR A 181 -27.71 -6.64 -2.71
C THR A 181 -28.76 -5.83 -1.91
N PRO A 182 -29.74 -6.48 -1.23
CA PRO A 182 -30.67 -5.79 -0.34
C PRO A 182 -29.93 -4.88 0.65
N PHE A 183 -28.85 -5.37 1.25
CA PHE A 183 -28.02 -4.62 2.20
C PHE A 183 -27.37 -3.37 1.58
N GLY A 184 -27.01 -3.41 0.29
CA GLY A 184 -26.51 -2.25 -0.45
C GLY A 184 -27.59 -1.20 -0.73
N HIS A 185 -28.81 -1.65 -1.06
CA HIS A 185 -29.97 -0.75 -1.18
C HIS A 185 -30.37 -0.15 0.17
N ASP A 186 -30.41 -0.96 1.23
CA ASP A 186 -30.81 -0.57 2.59
C ASP A 186 -29.83 0.44 3.20
N ALA A 187 -28.52 0.29 2.96
CA ALA A 187 -27.50 1.28 3.30
C ALA A 187 -27.54 2.56 2.43
N GLY A 188 -28.36 2.58 1.37
CA GLY A 188 -28.50 3.70 0.45
C GLY A 188 -27.23 3.94 -0.38
N LEU A 189 -26.57 2.86 -0.81
CA LEU A 189 -25.32 2.94 -1.58
C LEU A 189 -25.53 3.54 -2.96
N GLN A 190 -24.57 4.38 -3.35
CA GLN A 190 -24.34 4.82 -4.74
C GLN A 190 -22.84 4.95 -4.95
N PHE A 191 -22.31 4.43 -6.04
CA PHE A 191 -20.90 4.62 -6.41
C PHE A 191 -20.81 5.66 -7.52
N ASP A 192 -19.83 6.54 -7.45
CA ASP A 192 -19.63 7.58 -8.48
C ASP A 192 -18.78 6.99 -9.65
N VAL A 193 -19.22 5.84 -10.18
CA VAL A 193 -18.70 5.13 -11.37
C VAL A 193 -19.84 4.68 -12.28
N GLU A 194 -19.54 4.43 -13.57
CA GLU A 194 -20.56 4.16 -14.61
C GLU A 194 -20.84 2.66 -14.85
N SER A 195 -20.04 1.74 -14.29
CA SER A 195 -20.13 0.29 -14.53
C SER A 195 -19.51 -0.51 -13.39
N SER A 196 -19.89 -1.79 -13.24
CA SER A 196 -19.22 -2.74 -12.35
C SER A 196 -17.94 -3.35 -12.93
N PHE A 197 -17.64 -3.17 -14.22
CA PHE A 197 -16.35 -3.51 -14.82
C PHE A 197 -15.53 -2.25 -15.12
N LEU A 198 -14.35 -2.16 -14.51
CA LEU A 198 -13.56 -0.95 -14.38
C LEU A 198 -12.11 -1.20 -14.83
N LYS A 199 -11.37 -0.13 -15.10
CA LYS A 199 -9.94 -0.19 -15.46
C LYS A 199 -9.13 0.66 -14.48
N GLY A 200 -8.02 0.10 -14.00
CA GLY A 200 -7.13 0.75 -13.05
C GLY A 200 -5.66 0.65 -13.47
N ASN A 201 -4.80 1.40 -12.78
CA ASN A 201 -3.35 1.33 -12.98
C ASN A 201 -2.65 1.65 -11.66
N GLU A 202 -2.32 0.61 -10.90
CA GLU A 202 -1.75 0.62 -9.53
C GLU A 202 -2.67 1.23 -8.47
N LEU A 203 -3.29 2.37 -8.73
CA LEU A 203 -4.30 2.99 -7.86
C LEU A 203 -5.64 3.11 -8.60
N PHE A 204 -6.71 3.03 -7.82
CA PHE A 204 -8.08 3.27 -8.26
C PHE A 204 -8.83 4.07 -7.18
N SER A 205 -9.13 5.34 -7.46
CA SER A 205 -9.92 6.19 -6.55
C SER A 205 -11.38 5.74 -6.53
N PHE A 206 -11.90 5.38 -5.36
CA PHE A 206 -13.25 4.86 -5.17
C PHE A 206 -14.05 5.79 -4.26
N GLU A 207 -15.08 6.42 -4.83
CA GLU A 207 -15.94 7.38 -4.13
C GLU A 207 -17.42 7.01 -4.25
N GLY A 208 -18.20 7.45 -3.28
CA GLY A 208 -19.64 7.19 -3.29
C GLY A 208 -20.40 7.78 -2.11
N LYS A 209 -21.63 7.29 -1.97
CA LYS A 209 -22.61 7.68 -0.96
C LYS A 209 -23.09 6.41 -0.26
N ALA A 210 -23.36 6.52 1.03
CA ALA A 210 -24.02 5.51 1.85
C ALA A 210 -25.13 6.23 2.63
N SER A 211 -26.20 6.56 1.91
CA SER A 211 -27.13 7.64 2.28
C SER A 211 -27.95 7.36 3.54
N ASN A 212 -28.00 6.10 3.99
CA ASN A 212 -28.76 5.65 5.15
C ASN A 212 -27.85 5.19 6.31
N LEU A 213 -26.53 5.16 6.13
CA LEU A 213 -25.56 4.94 7.22
C LEU A 213 -25.34 6.23 8.03
N LEU A 214 -24.88 6.09 9.26
CA LEU A 214 -24.63 7.20 10.18
C LEU A 214 -23.22 7.79 9.98
N ASP A 215 -23.06 9.07 10.34
CA ASP A 215 -21.73 9.69 10.37
C ASP A 215 -20.83 9.00 11.39
N GLY A 216 -19.72 8.43 10.92
CA GLY A 216 -18.80 7.61 11.72
C GLY A 216 -19.00 6.10 11.60
N ASP A 217 -20.05 5.62 10.93
CA ASP A 217 -20.11 4.23 10.49
C ASP A 217 -18.98 3.95 9.49
N THR A 218 -18.58 2.69 9.34
CA THR A 218 -17.54 2.30 8.37
C THR A 218 -18.07 1.26 7.39
N ILE A 219 -17.74 1.42 6.11
CA ILE A 219 -17.85 0.32 5.13
C ILE A 219 -16.54 -0.48 5.10
N MET A 220 -16.62 -1.77 4.84
CA MET A 220 -15.45 -2.62 4.61
C MET A 220 -15.29 -2.88 3.12
N LEU A 221 -14.13 -2.52 2.58
CA LEU A 221 -13.70 -2.95 1.25
C LEU A 221 -12.88 -4.24 1.38
N GLN A 222 -13.12 -5.21 0.51
CA GLN A 222 -12.25 -6.37 0.34
C GLN A 222 -11.80 -6.46 -1.11
N LEU A 223 -10.52 -6.13 -1.36
CA LEU A 223 -9.89 -6.31 -2.66
C LEU A 223 -9.29 -7.72 -2.72
N LYS A 224 -9.60 -8.46 -3.77
CA LYS A 224 -9.22 -9.87 -3.93
C LYS A 224 -8.62 -10.13 -5.30
N LYS A 225 -7.65 -11.03 -5.36
CA LYS A 225 -7.18 -11.67 -6.59
C LYS A 225 -6.60 -13.05 -6.25
N ASP A 226 -6.91 -14.06 -7.05
CA ASP A 226 -6.46 -15.44 -6.83
C ASP A 226 -6.74 -15.94 -5.39
N SER A 227 -5.72 -16.09 -4.55
CA SER A 227 -5.86 -16.46 -3.13
C SER A 227 -5.79 -15.27 -2.15
N ASP A 228 -5.38 -14.10 -2.63
CA ASP A 228 -4.99 -12.97 -1.80
C ASP A 228 -6.17 -12.02 -1.56
N ILE A 229 -6.27 -11.52 -0.31
CA ILE A 229 -7.37 -10.69 0.16
C ILE A 229 -6.81 -9.56 1.04
N TRP A 230 -6.98 -8.32 0.59
CA TRP A 230 -6.75 -7.12 1.39
C TRP A 230 -8.08 -6.61 1.93
N LYS A 231 -8.06 -6.06 3.15
CA LYS A 231 -9.25 -5.49 3.79
C LYS A 231 -8.98 -4.07 4.24
N HIS A 232 -9.93 -3.18 4.02
CA HIS A 232 -9.81 -1.77 4.39
C HIS A 232 -11.13 -1.23 4.93
N MET A 233 -11.05 -0.43 5.98
CA MET A 233 -12.22 0.21 6.60
C MET A 233 -12.25 1.68 6.17
N VAL A 234 -13.34 2.09 5.51
CA VAL A 234 -13.55 3.48 5.08
C VAL A 234 -14.68 4.08 5.90
N THR A 235 -14.41 5.17 6.59
CA THR A 235 -15.41 5.90 7.38
C THR A 235 -16.38 6.64 6.47
N VAL A 236 -17.66 6.63 6.83
CA VAL A 236 -18.71 7.42 6.20
C VAL A 236 -18.80 8.79 6.88
N GLU A 237 -18.64 9.86 6.10
CA GLU A 237 -18.77 11.24 6.56
C GLU A 237 -19.82 11.99 5.72
N ASN A 238 -20.83 12.56 6.38
CA ASN A 238 -21.97 13.25 5.75
C ASN A 238 -22.70 12.36 4.73
N GLY A 239 -22.85 11.06 5.04
CA GLY A 239 -23.42 10.05 4.13
C GLY A 239 -22.57 9.74 2.89
N LYS A 240 -21.27 10.06 2.89
CA LYS A 240 -20.33 9.83 1.78
C LYS A 240 -19.07 9.08 2.20
N PHE A 241 -18.37 8.49 1.24
CA PHE A 241 -17.04 7.92 1.41
C PHE A 241 -16.15 8.20 0.19
N SER A 242 -14.83 8.20 0.41
CA SER A 242 -13.79 8.32 -0.61
C SER A 242 -12.52 7.63 -0.09
N THR A 243 -11.84 6.86 -0.94
CA THR A 243 -10.51 6.31 -0.67
C THR A 243 -9.78 5.94 -1.98
N ASP A 244 -8.45 5.92 -1.95
CA ASP A 244 -7.66 5.32 -3.03
C ASP A 244 -7.41 3.83 -2.73
N ILE A 245 -7.82 2.96 -3.66
CA ILE A 245 -7.65 1.50 -3.57
C ILE A 245 -6.35 1.10 -4.29
N PRO A 246 -5.35 0.54 -3.60
CA PRO A 246 -4.14 0.04 -4.23
C PRO A 246 -4.39 -1.35 -4.82
N LEU A 247 -4.12 -1.50 -6.11
CA LEU A 247 -4.28 -2.73 -6.88
C LEU A 247 -3.05 -3.62 -6.66
N PHE A 248 -2.90 -4.09 -5.41
CA PHE A 248 -1.71 -4.75 -4.88
C PHE A 248 -1.19 -5.91 -5.73
N TYR A 249 -2.07 -6.69 -6.36
CA TYR A 249 -1.73 -8.02 -6.87
C TYR A 249 -1.25 -8.04 -8.33
N GLY A 250 -0.56 -6.98 -8.76
CA GLY A 250 -0.02 -6.83 -10.11
C GLY A 250 -1.11 -6.81 -11.17
N LYS A 251 -0.82 -7.33 -12.36
CA LYS A 251 -1.67 -7.16 -13.55
C LYS A 251 -2.93 -8.02 -13.55
N GLY A 252 -3.98 -7.48 -14.15
CA GLY A 252 -5.23 -8.17 -14.46
C GLY A 252 -6.35 -7.90 -13.47
N LEU A 253 -7.40 -8.73 -13.56
CA LEU A 253 -8.66 -8.49 -12.87
C LEU A 253 -8.57 -8.69 -11.36
N HIS A 254 -8.96 -7.66 -10.61
CA HIS A 254 -9.22 -7.72 -9.18
C HIS A 254 -10.73 -7.72 -8.94
N GLN A 255 -11.18 -8.43 -7.92
CA GLN A 255 -12.55 -8.35 -7.40
C GLN A 255 -12.56 -7.44 -6.17
N LEU A 256 -13.35 -6.36 -6.21
CA LEU A 256 -13.59 -5.44 -5.11
C LEU A 256 -14.99 -5.70 -4.55
N GLU A 257 -15.06 -6.35 -3.39
CA GLU A 257 -16.30 -6.45 -2.63
C GLU A 257 -16.46 -5.22 -1.73
N VAL A 258 -17.63 -4.60 -1.80
CA VAL A 258 -18.07 -3.53 -0.89
C VAL A 258 -19.01 -4.18 0.12
N LEU A 259 -18.71 -4.04 1.41
CA LEU A 259 -19.53 -4.57 2.50
C LEU A 259 -19.96 -3.46 3.46
N VAL A 260 -21.20 -3.55 3.92
CA VAL A 260 -21.82 -2.61 4.88
C VAL A 260 -21.91 -3.25 6.27
N PRO A 261 -21.96 -2.46 7.36
CA PRO A 261 -22.08 -3.00 8.71
C PRO A 261 -23.42 -3.72 8.91
N ASP A 262 -23.38 -4.80 9.72
CA ASP A 262 -24.55 -5.61 10.05
C ASP A 262 -25.37 -4.96 11.18
N GLY A 263 -26.61 -4.58 10.87
CA GLY A 263 -27.49 -3.88 11.83
C GLY A 263 -27.93 -4.70 13.06
N GLU A 264 -27.73 -6.02 13.06
CA GLU A 264 -28.04 -6.89 14.21
C GLU A 264 -26.79 -7.34 14.99
N ARG A 265 -25.59 -7.19 14.42
CA ARG A 265 -24.36 -7.85 14.91
C ARG A 265 -23.15 -6.93 14.87
N GLU A 266 -22.73 -6.45 16.05
CA GLU A 266 -21.46 -5.73 16.23
C GLU A 266 -20.27 -6.46 15.59
N ASP A 267 -19.40 -5.71 14.90
CA ASP A 267 -18.24 -6.17 14.11
C ASP A 267 -18.51 -7.12 12.92
N TYR A 268 -19.77 -7.39 12.57
CA TYR A 268 -20.11 -8.14 11.34
C TYR A 268 -20.38 -7.22 10.15
N TYR A 269 -20.12 -7.75 8.95
CA TYR A 269 -20.24 -7.05 7.68
C TYR A 269 -20.94 -7.93 6.64
N GLN A 270 -21.80 -7.32 5.83
CA GLN A 270 -22.65 -7.99 4.84
C GLN A 270 -22.28 -7.50 3.43
N LEU A 271 -22.20 -8.41 2.45
CA LEU A 271 -21.86 -8.07 1.07
C LEU A 271 -22.94 -7.17 0.45
N ALA A 272 -22.55 -5.98 0.03
CA ALA A 272 -23.44 -4.95 -0.49
C ALA A 272 -23.36 -4.81 -2.01
N SER A 273 -22.18 -4.99 -2.59
CA SER A 273 -21.93 -5.03 -4.04
C SER A 273 -20.57 -5.65 -4.35
N THR A 274 -20.37 -6.06 -5.60
CA THR A 274 -19.09 -6.54 -6.14
C THR A 274 -18.77 -5.76 -7.42
N LEU A 275 -17.57 -5.19 -7.48
CA LEU A 275 -17.01 -4.51 -8.65
C LEU A 275 -15.76 -5.26 -9.12
N TYR A 276 -15.38 -5.11 -10.38
CA TYR A 276 -14.22 -5.74 -10.98
C TYR A 276 -13.30 -4.71 -11.62
N ILE A 277 -11.99 -4.74 -11.30
CA ILE A 277 -11.02 -3.73 -11.74
C ILE A 277 -9.87 -4.42 -12.47
N ASP A 278 -9.75 -4.21 -13.78
CA ASP A 278 -8.64 -4.69 -14.59
C ASP A 278 -7.42 -3.75 -14.42
N ASN A 279 -6.40 -4.22 -13.70
CA ASN A 279 -5.17 -3.46 -13.45
C ASN A 279 -4.18 -3.59 -14.63
N ALA A 280 -3.80 -2.47 -15.24
CA ALA A 280 -2.87 -2.47 -16.37
C ALA A 280 -1.40 -2.71 -15.98
N SER A 281 -0.99 -2.39 -14.73
CA SER A 281 0.42 -2.46 -14.31
C SER A 281 0.84 -3.86 -13.88
N GLU A 282 2.07 -4.25 -14.26
CA GLU A 282 2.72 -5.49 -13.81
C GLU A 282 3.21 -5.38 -12.35
N ARG A 283 3.29 -4.16 -11.77
CA ARG A 283 3.84 -3.91 -10.43
C ARG A 283 2.98 -4.58 -9.35
N VAL A 284 3.57 -5.55 -8.66
CA VAL A 284 3.05 -6.06 -7.39
C VAL A 284 3.42 -5.07 -6.28
N MET A 285 2.49 -4.81 -5.38
CA MET A 285 2.69 -4.01 -4.17
C MET A 285 2.17 -4.80 -2.97
N GLN A 286 2.58 -4.43 -1.75
CA GLN A 286 2.12 -5.07 -0.52
C GLN A 286 1.48 -4.04 0.43
N PRO A 287 0.46 -4.43 1.22
CA PRO A 287 -0.05 -3.57 2.29
C PRO A 287 0.99 -3.44 3.42
N LEU A 288 1.07 -2.27 4.05
CA LEU A 288 1.88 -2.08 5.25
C LEU A 288 1.22 -2.74 6.46
N GLU A 289 1.99 -3.52 7.22
CA GLU A 289 1.63 -3.90 8.58
C GLU A 289 1.81 -2.68 9.50
N TYR A 290 0.82 -2.38 10.34
CA TYR A 290 0.89 -1.33 11.35
C TYR A 290 0.65 -1.91 12.75
N TYR A 291 1.50 -1.54 13.70
CA TYR A 291 1.40 -1.97 15.10
C TYR A 291 0.75 -0.89 15.97
N SER A 292 0.35 -1.23 17.21
CA SER A 292 -0.39 -0.31 18.11
C SER A 292 0.33 1.02 18.31
N ALA A 293 1.66 0.97 18.42
CA ALA A 293 2.55 2.10 18.58
C ALA A 293 2.35 3.20 17.51
N TYR A 294 1.91 2.85 16.30
CA TYR A 294 1.59 3.83 15.25
C TYR A 294 0.54 4.84 15.70
N LYS A 295 -0.56 4.36 16.30
CA LYS A 295 -1.65 5.20 16.81
C LYS A 295 -1.33 5.76 18.19
N GLU A 296 -0.79 4.94 19.09
CA GLU A 296 -0.49 5.31 20.48
C GLU A 296 0.51 6.47 20.58
N ARG A 297 1.44 6.56 19.64
CA ARG A 297 2.54 7.55 19.63
C ARG A 297 2.43 8.58 18.50
N GLY A 298 1.24 8.71 17.91
CA GLY A 298 0.93 9.76 16.93
C GLY A 298 1.78 9.74 15.67
N VAL A 299 2.19 8.55 15.20
CA VAL A 299 3.04 8.41 14.01
C VAL A 299 2.18 8.55 12.75
N THR A 300 2.68 9.28 11.76
CA THR A 300 2.13 9.32 10.40
C THR A 300 3.25 8.97 9.43
N LEU A 301 3.13 7.86 8.70
CA LEU A 301 4.06 7.52 7.63
C LEU A 301 3.56 8.15 6.33
N GLU A 302 4.40 8.98 5.70
CA GLU A 302 4.10 9.64 4.42
C GLU A 302 4.73 8.91 3.23
N SER A 303 5.82 8.17 3.45
CA SER A 303 6.47 7.30 2.47
C SER A 303 7.25 6.17 3.16
N PRO A 304 7.15 4.91 2.70
CA PRO A 304 6.24 4.45 1.65
C PRO A 304 4.78 4.42 2.07
N GLN A 305 3.90 4.33 1.08
CA GLN A 305 2.47 4.04 1.27
C GLN A 305 2.17 2.53 1.14
N TYR A 306 2.98 1.80 0.36
CA TYR A 306 2.86 0.37 0.04
C TYR A 306 4.26 -0.27 0.04
N GLY A 307 4.35 -1.54 0.43
CA GLY A 307 5.57 -2.36 0.28
C GLY A 307 5.69 -2.95 -1.13
N GLY A 308 6.72 -3.75 -1.36
CA GLY A 308 6.99 -4.41 -2.65
C GLY A 308 7.80 -3.55 -3.62
N ASP A 309 8.42 -2.47 -3.15
CA ASP A 309 9.27 -1.61 -3.97
C ASP A 309 10.60 -2.29 -4.34
N GLU A 310 11.15 -1.93 -5.51
CA GLU A 310 12.50 -2.28 -5.92
C GLU A 310 13.50 -1.16 -5.58
N ALA A 311 14.73 -1.52 -5.16
CA ALA A 311 15.72 -0.57 -4.67
C ALA A 311 17.18 -0.92 -5.05
N GLU A 312 17.93 0.05 -5.57
CA GLU A 312 19.36 -0.08 -5.91
C GLU A 312 20.26 0.11 -4.66
N GLY A 313 20.01 -0.67 -3.60
CA GLY A 313 20.88 -0.76 -2.41
C GLY A 313 20.68 0.30 -1.33
N THR A 314 19.90 1.35 -1.60
CA THR A 314 19.38 2.29 -0.60
C THR A 314 17.87 2.44 -0.72
N TYR A 315 17.20 2.65 0.41
CA TYR A 315 15.77 2.93 0.48
C TYR A 315 15.52 4.12 1.41
N SER A 316 14.35 4.76 1.29
CA SER A 316 14.05 6.01 2.02
C SER A 316 12.66 6.01 2.64
N VAL A 317 12.56 6.54 3.85
CA VAL A 317 11.31 6.67 4.60
C VAL A 317 11.10 8.12 5.07
N LYS A 318 9.84 8.53 5.06
CA LYS A 318 9.42 9.90 5.39
C LYS A 318 8.12 9.88 6.17
N GLY A 319 8.02 10.71 7.20
CA GLY A 319 6.85 10.76 8.04
C GLY A 319 6.98 11.76 9.18
N ARG A 320 6.03 11.72 10.09
CA ARG A 320 5.82 12.74 11.12
C ARG A 320 5.38 12.12 12.44
N ILE A 321 5.60 12.87 13.52
CA ILE A 321 5.14 12.58 14.88
C ILE A 321 4.19 13.71 15.29
N ASP A 322 3.08 13.40 15.95
CA ASP A 322 2.22 14.41 16.57
C ASP A 322 2.85 14.90 17.90
N PRO A 323 3.21 16.20 18.03
CA PRO A 323 3.79 16.76 19.26
C PRO A 323 2.81 16.85 20.43
N GLU A 324 1.53 16.53 20.26
CA GLU A 324 0.55 16.40 21.36
C GLU A 324 0.22 14.93 21.72
N ALA A 325 0.77 13.95 21.00
CA ALA A 325 0.64 12.53 21.33
C ALA A 325 1.59 12.08 22.47
N GLU A 326 1.40 10.87 22.99
CA GLU A 326 2.17 10.37 24.13
C GLU A 326 3.68 10.29 23.79
N PHE A 327 4.51 10.97 24.59
CA PHE A 327 5.94 11.19 24.35
C PHE A 327 6.30 11.75 22.94
N GLY A 328 5.38 12.42 22.26
CA GLY A 328 5.58 12.91 20.89
C GLY A 328 6.65 14.00 20.78
N ARG A 329 6.94 14.72 21.87
CA ARG A 329 7.95 15.80 21.92
C ARG A 329 9.35 15.28 22.26
N GLU A 330 9.39 14.15 22.95
CA GLU A 330 10.57 13.44 23.43
C GLU A 330 11.11 12.45 22.37
N THR A 331 10.31 12.16 21.34
CA THR A 331 10.66 11.27 20.22
C THR A 331 11.64 11.99 19.26
N THR A 332 12.93 11.83 19.51
CA THR A 332 14.03 12.51 18.78
C THR A 332 14.55 11.77 17.55
N HIS A 333 14.17 10.50 17.36
CA HIS A 333 14.62 9.65 16.26
C HIS A 333 13.63 8.48 16.05
N ILE A 334 13.73 7.84 14.89
CA ILE A 334 13.21 6.50 14.63
C ILE A 334 14.36 5.53 14.34
N TYR A 335 14.14 4.26 14.65
CA TYR A 335 15.01 3.15 14.25
C TYR A 335 14.49 2.49 12.98
N VAL A 336 15.39 2.02 12.14
CA VAL A 336 15.09 1.17 10.97
C VAL A 336 15.83 -0.15 11.13
N THR A 337 15.10 -1.23 11.36
CA THR A 337 15.65 -2.58 11.28
C THR A 337 15.49 -3.08 9.84
N THR A 338 16.60 -3.44 9.20
CA THR A 338 16.59 -4.13 7.89
C THR A 338 17.04 -5.57 8.09
N LYS A 339 16.27 -6.52 7.55
CA LYS A 339 16.52 -7.95 7.77
C LYS A 339 16.44 -8.75 6.48
N LYS A 340 17.37 -9.69 6.30
CA LYS A 340 17.47 -10.57 5.13
C LYS A 340 17.88 -11.98 5.55
N GLY A 341 16.87 -12.84 5.74
CA GLY A 341 17.09 -14.17 6.33
C GLY A 341 17.52 -14.06 7.79
N ASP A 342 18.74 -14.53 8.09
CA ASP A 342 19.35 -14.43 9.42
C ASP A 342 20.20 -13.16 9.61
N ASP A 343 20.48 -12.39 8.55
CA ASP A 343 21.21 -11.12 8.62
C ASP A 343 20.30 -9.95 9.05
N GLU A 344 20.77 -9.10 9.97
CA GLU A 344 20.03 -7.93 10.49
C GLU A 344 20.96 -6.71 10.68
N ALA A 345 20.47 -5.52 10.38
CA ALA A 345 21.13 -4.22 10.63
C ALA A 345 20.16 -3.21 11.25
N LEU A 346 20.70 -2.22 11.99
CA LEU A 346 19.89 -1.24 12.73
C LEU A 346 20.34 0.20 12.46
N ASP A 347 19.82 0.80 11.39
CA ASP A 347 20.05 2.21 11.07
C ASP A 347 19.14 3.14 11.92
N VAL A 348 19.45 4.44 11.97
CA VAL A 348 18.72 5.45 12.77
C VAL A 348 18.47 6.70 11.94
N ILE A 349 17.24 7.23 11.99
CA ILE A 349 16.85 8.48 11.29
C ILE A 349 16.39 9.51 12.32
N PRO A 350 16.96 10.73 12.34
CA PRO A 350 16.55 11.77 13.30
C PRO A 350 15.14 12.29 13.01
N VAL A 351 14.46 12.74 14.07
CA VAL A 351 13.19 13.47 14.01
C VAL A 351 13.46 14.94 14.26
N GLU A 352 13.45 15.75 13.21
CA GLU A 352 13.63 17.20 13.28
C GLU A 352 12.29 17.91 13.13
N SER A 353 11.96 18.84 14.04
CA SER A 353 10.68 19.58 14.02
C SER A 353 9.44 18.67 13.91
N TYR A 354 9.49 17.49 14.55
CA TYR A 354 8.47 16.44 14.52
C TYR A 354 8.24 15.78 13.14
N ALA A 355 9.26 15.81 12.26
CA ALA A 355 9.30 15.06 11.00
C ALA A 355 10.57 14.22 10.90
N PHE A 356 10.45 13.00 10.37
CA PHE A 356 11.58 12.17 9.95
C PHE A 356 11.61 12.09 8.42
N ASN A 357 12.80 12.14 7.84
CA ASN A 357 13.03 11.99 6.41
C ASN A 357 14.47 11.54 6.20
N GLY A 358 14.69 10.29 5.83
CA GLY A 358 16.03 9.73 5.73
C GLY A 358 16.11 8.46 4.91
N SER A 359 17.34 8.06 4.60
CA SER A 359 17.66 6.89 3.79
C SER A 359 18.53 5.91 4.59
N PHE A 360 18.44 4.63 4.26
CA PHE A 360 19.18 3.54 4.91
C PHE A 360 19.65 2.52 3.87
N TYR A 361 20.56 1.62 4.27
CA TYR A 361 21.25 0.70 3.35
C TYR A 361 20.66 -0.71 3.36
N LEU A 362 20.29 -1.21 2.18
CA LEU A 362 19.95 -2.61 1.94
C LEU A 362 21.26 -3.40 1.72
N ARG A 363 22.02 -3.55 2.82
CA ARG A 363 23.47 -3.82 2.78
C ARG A 363 23.87 -5.26 2.44
N PHE A 364 22.96 -6.23 2.60
CA PHE A 364 23.18 -7.68 2.51
C PHE A 364 22.98 -8.27 1.09
N GLY A 365 23.21 -7.46 0.05
CA GLY A 365 23.13 -7.87 -1.35
C GLY A 365 21.72 -8.15 -1.89
N PRO A 366 21.60 -8.73 -3.10
CA PRO A 366 20.33 -8.82 -3.80
C PRO A 366 19.32 -9.76 -3.14
N GLY A 367 18.03 -9.43 -3.26
CA GLY A 367 16.90 -10.19 -2.74
C GLY A 367 15.95 -9.35 -1.89
N GLU A 368 14.94 -10.02 -1.33
CA GLU A 368 13.90 -9.44 -0.48
C GLU A 368 14.45 -9.08 0.93
N TYR A 369 13.99 -7.95 1.47
CA TYR A 369 14.29 -7.45 2.81
C TYR A 369 12.99 -7.16 3.56
N GLU A 370 12.90 -7.68 4.78
CA GLU A 370 11.90 -7.24 5.76
C GLU A 370 12.39 -5.94 6.41
N ILE A 371 11.59 -4.88 6.30
CA ILE A 371 11.86 -3.56 6.92
C ILE A 371 10.90 -3.35 8.08
N THR A 372 11.42 -3.05 9.27
CA THR A 372 10.60 -2.64 10.43
C THR A 372 11.03 -1.25 10.89
N LEU A 373 10.09 -0.30 10.86
CA LEU A 373 10.27 1.03 11.41
C LEU A 373 9.82 1.06 12.86
N SER A 374 10.68 1.53 13.76
CA SER A 374 10.44 1.54 15.21
C SER A 374 10.72 2.89 15.85
N ILE A 375 10.10 3.14 17.01
CA ILE A 375 10.32 4.31 17.86
C ILE A 375 10.91 3.91 19.22
N PRO A 376 11.72 4.77 19.88
CA PRO A 376 12.27 4.48 21.19
C PRO A 376 11.20 4.29 22.28
N GLU A 377 11.46 3.35 23.20
CA GLU A 377 10.84 3.32 24.51
C GLU A 377 11.38 4.52 25.31
N ILE A 378 10.48 5.39 25.76
CA ILE A 378 10.83 6.59 26.52
C ILE A 378 10.41 6.36 27.97
N LYS A 379 11.37 6.45 28.89
CA LYS A 379 11.25 6.08 30.32
C LYS A 379 11.98 7.08 31.20
N GLU A 380 11.58 7.14 32.46
CA GLU A 380 12.21 7.97 33.50
C GLU A 380 13.51 7.37 34.10
N GLU A 381 13.83 6.10 33.78
CA GLU A 381 15.01 5.39 34.29
C GLU A 381 15.93 4.93 33.15
N ASN A 382 17.25 5.16 33.30
CA ASN A 382 18.28 4.67 32.37
C ASN A 382 18.23 3.14 32.28
N SER A 383 18.29 2.59 31.06
CA SER A 383 18.27 1.15 30.81
C SER A 383 19.54 0.70 30.07
N ASP A 384 20.07 -0.47 30.44
CA ASP A 384 21.28 -1.08 29.83
C ASP A 384 21.14 -1.45 28.34
N PHE A 385 19.97 -1.22 27.74
CA PHE A 385 19.65 -1.59 26.37
C PHE A 385 18.77 -0.52 25.71
N PHE A 386 19.07 -0.18 24.46
CA PHE A 386 18.11 0.51 23.59
C PHE A 386 16.89 -0.40 23.41
N ARG A 387 15.73 0.05 23.88
CA ARG A 387 14.44 -0.63 23.72
C ARG A 387 13.57 0.22 22.81
N TYR A 388 12.88 -0.42 21.87
CA TYR A 388 12.09 0.25 20.85
C TYR A 388 10.90 -0.61 20.44
N TYR A 389 9.90 0.03 19.85
CA TYR A 389 8.65 -0.59 19.42
C TYR A 389 8.44 -0.34 17.94
N GLY A 390 8.24 -1.41 17.17
CA GLY A 390 7.79 -1.31 15.78
C GLY A 390 6.48 -0.55 15.69
N PHE A 391 6.34 0.33 14.70
CA PHE A 391 5.09 1.00 14.35
C PHE A 391 4.61 0.63 12.95
N ALA A 392 5.52 0.34 12.01
CA ALA A 392 5.20 -0.12 10.67
C ALA A 392 6.20 -1.18 10.18
N LYS A 393 5.72 -2.11 9.34
CA LYS A 393 6.53 -3.11 8.63
C LYS A 393 6.07 -3.24 7.16
N PHE A 394 7.03 -3.45 6.27
CA PHE A 394 6.85 -3.70 4.84
C PHE A 394 8.11 -4.36 4.25
N ASP A 395 8.00 -4.96 3.07
CA ASP A 395 9.13 -5.58 2.40
C ASP A 395 9.62 -4.72 1.20
N VAL A 396 10.93 -4.84 0.89
CA VAL A 396 11.60 -4.14 -0.23
C VAL A 396 12.55 -5.12 -0.92
N THR A 397 12.56 -5.16 -2.26
CA THR A 397 13.48 -6.00 -3.04
C THR A 397 14.71 -5.21 -3.46
N ALA A 398 15.90 -5.60 -2.99
CA ALA A 398 17.15 -4.97 -3.42
C ALA A 398 17.77 -5.67 -4.64
N SER A 399 18.35 -4.86 -5.53
CA SER A 399 19.12 -5.35 -6.70
C SER A 399 20.65 -5.22 -6.54
N ALA A 400 21.13 -4.44 -5.56
CA ALA A 400 22.53 -4.10 -5.40
C ALA A 400 23.39 -5.24 -4.80
N GLU A 401 24.69 -5.24 -5.11
CA GLU A 401 25.69 -6.18 -4.58
C GLU A 401 25.85 -6.10 -3.04
N ASP A 402 26.23 -7.21 -2.39
CA ASP A 402 26.52 -7.22 -0.95
C ASP A 402 27.80 -6.42 -0.66
N LYS A 403 27.66 -5.40 0.20
CA LYS A 403 28.74 -4.50 0.61
C LYS A 403 28.66 -4.20 2.11
N ARG A 404 28.09 -5.12 2.90
CA ARG A 404 27.81 -4.99 4.34
C ARG A 404 29.01 -4.48 5.16
N ASP A 405 30.21 -4.94 4.80
CA ASP A 405 31.48 -4.69 5.48
C ASP A 405 32.23 -3.44 4.98
N LEU A 406 31.72 -2.75 3.96
CA LEU A 406 32.26 -1.49 3.40
C LEU A 406 31.32 -0.29 3.58
N LEU A 407 30.01 -0.52 3.57
CA LEU A 407 29.00 0.54 3.69
C LEU A 407 29.03 1.20 5.08
N PRO A 408 28.60 2.48 5.18
CA PRO A 408 28.32 3.10 6.48
C PRO A 408 27.29 2.30 7.27
N SER A 409 27.32 2.39 8.59
CA SER A 409 26.35 1.74 9.47
C SER A 409 26.21 2.51 10.79
N ARG A 410 25.41 2.03 11.75
CA ARG A 410 25.12 2.82 12.96
C ARG A 410 26.39 3.07 13.76
N GLY A 411 26.69 4.35 13.99
CA GLY A 411 27.93 4.81 14.61
C GLY A 411 29.16 4.79 13.69
N VAL A 412 29.08 4.18 12.50
CA VAL A 412 30.20 3.96 11.57
C VAL A 412 30.00 4.80 10.30
N GLN A 413 30.21 6.12 10.38
CA GLN A 413 30.06 7.03 9.23
C GLN A 413 31.29 7.00 8.29
N SER A 414 31.51 5.88 7.60
CA SER A 414 32.65 5.71 6.67
C SER A 414 32.58 6.59 5.41
N ASP A 415 31.42 7.20 5.14
CA ASP A 415 31.16 8.15 4.06
C ASP A 415 31.33 9.62 4.49
N ALA A 416 31.53 9.91 5.78
CA ALA A 416 31.68 11.27 6.26
C ALA A 416 32.98 11.93 5.73
N PRO A 417 32.94 13.18 5.22
CA PRO A 417 34.11 13.85 4.63
C PRO A 417 35.33 13.92 5.55
N GLU A 418 35.12 14.08 6.86
CA GLU A 418 36.15 14.11 7.89
C GLU A 418 36.84 12.76 8.05
N ILE A 419 36.06 11.66 8.02
CA ILE A 419 36.56 10.28 8.11
C ILE A 419 37.30 9.90 6.83
N ILE A 420 36.73 10.19 5.65
CA ILE A 420 37.39 9.94 4.36
C ILE A 420 38.73 10.66 4.29
N LYS A 421 38.76 11.96 4.58
CA LYS A 421 39.99 12.77 4.55
C LYS A 421 41.06 12.25 5.50
N LEU A 422 40.68 11.81 6.71
CA LEU A 422 41.64 11.24 7.66
C LEU A 422 42.12 9.85 7.22
N ALA A 423 41.24 9.01 6.69
CA ALA A 423 41.61 7.71 6.13
C ALA A 423 42.60 7.87 4.96
N GLU A 424 42.35 8.80 4.03
CA GLU A 424 43.29 9.17 2.97
C GLU A 424 44.64 9.64 3.56
N GLU A 425 44.65 10.59 4.50
CA GLU A 425 45.88 11.14 5.10
C GLU A 425 46.72 10.08 5.84
N LEU A 426 46.07 9.11 6.50
CA LEU A 426 46.75 7.98 7.16
C LEU A 426 47.27 6.95 6.17
N THR A 427 46.50 6.63 5.12
CA THR A 427 46.77 5.47 4.24
C THR A 427 47.50 5.79 2.95
N ALA A 428 47.71 7.06 2.58
CA ALA A 428 48.31 7.52 1.31
C ALA A 428 49.73 7.01 0.96
N ARG A 429 50.33 6.12 1.76
CA ARG A 429 51.62 5.45 1.51
C ARG A 429 51.63 3.96 1.94
N MET A 430 50.46 3.35 2.09
CA MET A 430 50.30 1.95 2.46
C MET A 430 49.89 1.18 1.20
N ASP A 431 50.68 0.19 0.79
CA ASP A 431 50.46 -0.52 -0.47
C ASP A 431 49.54 -1.75 -0.28
N SER A 432 49.37 -2.23 0.96
CA SER A 432 48.51 -3.36 1.33
C SER A 432 47.46 -3.01 2.38
N ASP A 433 46.34 -3.74 2.38
CA ASP A 433 45.25 -3.50 3.35
C ASP A 433 45.68 -3.77 4.80
N ARG A 434 46.61 -4.70 5.01
CA ARG A 434 47.24 -4.93 6.33
C ARG A 434 48.02 -3.70 6.83
N GLU A 435 48.72 -3.00 5.95
CA GLU A 435 49.43 -1.76 6.32
C GLU A 435 48.47 -0.60 6.60
N LYS A 436 47.36 -0.50 5.82
CA LYS A 436 46.27 0.46 6.10
C LYS A 436 45.66 0.19 7.48
N ALA A 437 45.18 -1.03 7.71
CA ALA A 437 44.52 -1.44 8.94
C ALA A 437 45.42 -1.28 10.15
N LYS A 438 46.72 -1.62 10.04
CA LYS A 438 47.70 -1.38 11.11
C LYS A 438 47.87 0.11 11.40
N THR A 439 47.98 0.94 10.37
CA THR A 439 48.15 2.39 10.55
C THR A 439 46.93 3.04 11.20
N ILE A 440 45.73 2.57 10.86
CA ILE A 440 44.47 3.02 11.46
C ILE A 440 44.33 2.53 12.90
N TYR A 441 44.62 1.25 13.19
CA TYR A 441 44.69 0.70 14.54
C TYR A 441 45.67 1.50 15.41
N GLU A 442 46.89 1.75 14.91
CA GLU A 442 47.90 2.54 15.60
C GLU A 442 47.41 3.97 15.87
N TYR A 443 46.70 4.59 14.93
CA TYR A 443 46.14 5.93 15.12
C TYR A 443 45.10 5.94 16.24
N VAL A 444 44.08 5.08 16.17
CA VAL A 444 42.99 5.04 17.16
C VAL A 444 43.53 4.70 18.55
N ALA A 445 44.34 3.64 18.66
CA ALA A 445 44.90 3.19 19.93
C ALA A 445 45.89 4.19 20.58
N LYS A 446 46.49 5.11 19.83
CA LYS A 446 47.45 6.11 20.36
C LYS A 446 46.83 7.48 20.65
N ASN A 447 45.67 7.80 20.07
CA ASN A 447 45.06 9.14 20.18
C ASN A 447 43.75 9.15 20.99
N VAL A 448 42.91 8.10 20.90
CA VAL A 448 41.66 8.03 21.68
C VAL A 448 41.97 7.64 23.13
N SER A 449 41.32 8.30 24.09
CA SER A 449 41.42 8.03 25.52
C SER A 449 40.15 7.41 26.09
N TYR A 450 40.29 6.39 26.95
CA TYR A 450 39.15 5.64 27.45
C TYR A 450 38.34 6.45 28.48
N ASP A 451 37.05 6.66 28.18
CA ASP A 451 36.15 7.37 29.08
C ASP A 451 35.63 6.43 30.18
N VAL A 452 36.32 6.47 31.32
CA VAL A 452 35.95 5.72 32.51
C VAL A 452 34.62 6.22 33.12
N GLN A 453 34.24 7.49 32.94
CA GLN A 453 32.97 8.01 33.47
C GLN A 453 31.80 7.50 32.65
N LYS A 454 31.86 7.64 31.31
CA LYS A 454 30.87 7.07 30.38
C LYS A 454 30.63 5.58 30.66
N TYR A 455 31.71 4.81 30.80
CA TYR A 455 31.68 3.39 31.13
C TYR A 455 31.10 3.07 32.52
N ARG A 456 31.44 3.86 33.56
CA ARG A 456 30.97 3.63 34.94
C ARG A 456 29.52 4.06 35.16
N ASN A 457 29.05 5.08 34.44
CA ASN A 457 27.72 5.65 34.59
C ASN A 457 26.69 5.06 33.60
N ASN A 458 27.14 4.25 32.63
CA ASN A 458 26.29 3.66 31.58
C ASN A 458 25.67 4.73 30.65
N GLU A 459 26.43 5.77 30.35
CA GLU A 459 26.01 6.95 29.57
C GLU A 459 26.16 6.68 28.06
N PHE A 460 25.25 5.88 27.49
CA PHE A 460 25.22 5.55 26.06
C PHE A 460 24.15 6.35 25.31
N GLU A 461 24.54 7.06 24.26
CA GLU A 461 23.64 7.88 23.44
C GLU A 461 23.30 7.17 22.12
N TRP A 462 22.15 7.50 21.51
CA TRP A 462 21.71 6.81 20.28
C TRP A 462 22.60 7.14 19.07
N ASP A 463 23.22 8.32 19.09
CA ASP A 463 24.12 8.94 18.10
C ASP A 463 25.61 8.89 18.51
N ASP A 464 25.97 8.03 19.48
CA ASP A 464 27.35 7.59 19.70
C ASP A 464 27.97 7.11 18.37
N SER A 465 29.13 7.65 18.00
CA SER A 465 29.63 7.48 16.63
C SER A 465 31.11 7.83 16.41
N ALA A 466 31.65 7.38 15.28
CA ALA A 466 33.00 7.66 14.80
C ALA A 466 33.28 9.16 14.73
N LEU A 467 32.32 9.98 14.28
CA LEU A 467 32.46 11.44 14.27
C LEU A 467 32.55 12.05 15.69
N LYS A 468 31.69 11.63 16.64
CA LYS A 468 31.82 12.05 18.06
C LYS A 468 33.18 11.64 18.64
N THR A 469 33.66 10.44 18.30
CA THR A 469 34.95 9.90 18.75
C THR A 469 36.13 10.68 18.16
N LEU A 470 36.03 11.09 16.88
CA LEU A 470 37.06 11.85 16.18
C LEU A 470 37.19 13.30 16.68
N ASP A 471 36.07 13.96 17.01
CA ASP A 471 36.08 15.33 17.55
C ASP A 471 36.58 15.36 19.00
N SER A 472 36.08 14.46 19.84
CA SER A 472 36.40 14.43 21.28
C SER A 472 37.73 13.74 21.63
N MET A 473 38.19 12.80 20.80
CA MET A 473 39.28 11.85 21.10
C MET A 473 39.05 11.06 22.41
N THR A 474 37.79 10.84 22.78
CA THR A 474 37.39 10.09 23.98
C THR A 474 36.23 9.14 23.70
N GLY A 475 36.18 8.01 24.41
CA GLY A 475 35.05 7.08 24.33
C GLY A 475 35.31 5.75 25.02
N VAL A 476 34.38 4.80 24.87
CA VAL A 476 34.50 3.41 25.36
C VAL A 476 34.71 2.43 24.20
N CYS A 477 34.81 1.13 24.46
CA CYS A 477 35.14 0.10 23.46
C CYS A 477 34.31 0.17 22.16
N GLN A 478 33.01 0.47 22.26
CA GLN A 478 32.12 0.75 21.13
C GLN A 478 32.66 1.90 20.24
N ASP A 479 33.02 3.02 20.85
CA ASP A 479 33.45 4.25 20.18
C ASP A 479 34.82 4.07 19.50
N TYR A 480 35.75 3.35 20.17
CA TYR A 480 37.03 2.92 19.61
C TYR A 480 36.82 2.04 18.36
N ALA A 481 35.92 1.05 18.42
CA ALA A 481 35.60 0.19 17.30
C ALA A 481 34.97 0.98 16.15
N TYR A 482 34.01 1.87 16.44
CA TYR A 482 33.35 2.74 15.47
C TYR A 482 34.35 3.57 14.66
N LEU A 483 35.27 4.29 15.32
CA LEU A 483 36.26 5.12 14.62
C LEU A 483 37.23 4.27 13.78
N ALA A 484 37.69 3.13 14.30
CA ALA A 484 38.60 2.25 13.59
C ALA A 484 37.94 1.63 12.33
N ILE A 485 36.71 1.13 12.44
CA ILE A 485 35.96 0.55 11.31
C ILE A 485 35.64 1.64 10.28
N ALA A 486 35.20 2.83 10.71
CA ALA A 486 34.85 3.91 9.79
C ALA A 486 36.05 4.34 8.92
N LEU A 487 37.23 4.47 9.52
CA LEU A 487 38.48 4.75 8.81
C LEU A 487 38.92 3.59 7.90
N MET A 488 38.76 2.33 8.32
CA MET A 488 39.08 1.16 7.49
C MET A 488 38.20 1.10 6.24
N ARG A 489 36.87 1.17 6.43
CA ARG A 489 35.88 1.20 5.34
C ARG A 489 36.13 2.35 4.37
N ALA A 490 36.42 3.55 4.88
CA ALA A 490 36.76 4.72 4.06
C ALA A 490 38.06 4.54 3.23
N SER A 491 39.03 3.74 3.74
CA SER A 491 40.25 3.36 3.00
C SER A 491 40.07 2.14 2.06
N GLY A 492 38.84 1.65 1.90
CA GLY A 492 38.48 0.49 1.09
C GLY A 492 38.75 -0.88 1.73
N VAL A 493 39.03 -0.92 3.05
CA VAL A 493 39.23 -2.17 3.80
C VAL A 493 37.89 -2.61 4.39
N GLU A 494 37.45 -3.83 4.05
CA GLU A 494 36.30 -4.49 4.67
C GLU A 494 36.54 -4.67 6.17
N ALA A 495 35.65 -4.11 7.00
CA ALA A 495 35.76 -4.14 8.45
C ALA A 495 34.38 -4.15 9.13
N ARG A 496 34.29 -4.76 10.32
CA ARG A 496 33.01 -4.95 11.03
C ARG A 496 33.12 -4.93 12.54
N TYR A 497 31.99 -4.59 13.16
CA TYR A 497 31.83 -4.46 14.60
C TYR A 497 31.54 -5.82 15.22
N VAL A 498 32.47 -6.32 16.02
CA VAL A 498 32.30 -7.58 16.76
C VAL A 498 31.78 -7.25 18.15
N GLU A 499 30.63 -7.84 18.50
CA GLU A 499 30.15 -7.81 19.89
C GLU A 499 30.58 -9.08 20.64
N GLY A 500 30.84 -8.93 21.92
CA GLY A 500 31.20 -10.06 22.77
C GLY A 500 31.37 -9.69 24.23
N ARG A 501 32.20 -10.47 24.91
CA ARG A 501 32.57 -10.27 26.30
C ARG A 501 34.07 -10.31 26.50
N ALA A 502 34.54 -9.39 27.33
CA ALA A 502 35.88 -9.38 27.87
C ALA A 502 35.95 -10.18 29.18
N GLY A 503 37.13 -10.73 29.45
CA GLY A 503 37.49 -11.42 30.69
C GLY A 503 38.42 -10.58 31.58
N SER A 504 39.22 -11.27 32.41
CA SER A 504 40.23 -10.60 33.24
C SER A 504 41.25 -9.85 32.36
N PRO A 505 41.65 -8.60 32.70
CA PRO A 505 41.36 -7.91 33.96
C PRO A 505 40.10 -7.02 33.98
N TRP A 506 39.46 -6.71 32.85
CA TRP A 506 38.24 -5.87 32.78
C TRP A 506 37.04 -6.66 32.25
N PRO A 507 36.40 -7.52 33.09
CA PRO A 507 35.32 -8.38 32.64
C PRO A 507 34.01 -7.60 32.41
N GLY A 508 33.35 -7.85 31.29
CA GLY A 508 32.10 -7.18 30.93
C GLY A 508 31.65 -7.51 29.50
N ASN A 509 30.59 -6.82 29.04
CA ASN A 509 30.34 -6.71 27.61
C ASN A 509 31.49 -5.89 26.97
N HIS A 510 31.89 -6.25 25.75
CA HIS A 510 33.02 -5.62 25.06
C HIS A 510 32.79 -5.61 23.55
N ALA A 511 33.45 -4.68 22.87
CA ALA A 511 33.36 -4.47 21.44
C ALA A 511 34.75 -4.26 20.85
N TRP A 512 34.98 -4.83 19.67
CA TRP A 512 36.25 -4.72 18.96
C TRP A 512 36.03 -4.88 17.44
N VAL A 513 37.12 -4.91 16.68
CA VAL A 513 37.09 -4.84 15.21
C VAL A 513 37.51 -6.17 14.60
N GLU A 514 36.78 -6.61 13.59
CA GLU A 514 37.27 -7.56 12.59
C GLU A 514 37.60 -6.80 11.30
N ALA A 515 38.68 -7.17 10.62
CA ALA A 515 39.01 -6.65 9.29
C ALA A 515 39.44 -7.78 8.35
N ASN A 516 38.97 -7.72 7.10
CA ASN A 516 39.37 -8.64 6.04
C ASN A 516 40.63 -8.10 5.36
N LEU A 517 41.74 -8.83 5.48
CA LEU A 517 43.03 -8.47 4.89
C LEU A 517 43.42 -9.53 3.87
N ASP A 518 43.49 -9.14 2.60
CA ASP A 518 43.86 -10.02 1.47
C ASP A 518 43.00 -11.32 1.36
N GLY A 519 41.80 -11.36 1.96
CA GLY A 519 40.90 -12.51 1.99
C GLY A 519 40.83 -13.26 3.33
N GLU A 520 41.62 -12.88 4.33
CA GLU A 520 41.59 -13.44 5.68
C GLU A 520 41.03 -12.44 6.70
N TRP A 521 39.97 -12.83 7.42
CA TRP A 521 39.44 -12.05 8.54
C TRP A 521 40.34 -12.16 9.77
N ILE A 522 40.91 -11.03 10.21
CA ILE A 522 41.65 -10.93 11.47
C ILE A 522 40.83 -10.18 12.53
N GLU A 523 41.11 -10.50 13.80
CA GLU A 523 40.61 -9.76 14.96
C GLU A 523 41.58 -8.59 15.28
N MET A 524 41.09 -7.47 15.83
CA MET A 524 41.92 -6.48 16.51
C MET A 524 41.13 -5.67 17.55
N ASP A 525 41.76 -5.33 18.66
CA ASP A 525 41.16 -4.51 19.72
C ASP A 525 41.95 -3.21 19.95
N PRO A 526 41.59 -2.09 19.30
CA PRO A 526 42.22 -0.80 19.54
C PRO A 526 41.95 -0.25 20.96
N THR A 527 40.99 -0.80 21.70
CA THR A 527 40.68 -0.44 23.09
C THR A 527 41.75 -0.99 24.03
N TRP A 528 41.94 -2.32 24.09
CA TRP A 528 42.99 -2.94 24.91
C TRP A 528 44.39 -2.66 24.33
N GLY A 529 44.47 -2.36 23.03
CA GLY A 529 45.65 -1.80 22.36
C GLY A 529 46.05 -0.40 22.83
N SER A 530 45.17 0.38 23.46
CA SER A 530 45.46 1.76 23.85
C SER A 530 46.06 1.94 25.25
N GLY A 531 45.75 1.03 26.18
CA GLY A 531 46.16 1.16 27.58
C GLY A 531 45.28 0.38 28.53
N TYR A 532 45.14 0.89 29.76
CA TYR A 532 44.39 0.22 30.83
C TYR A 532 43.76 1.16 31.83
N ILE A 533 42.71 0.71 32.53
CA ILE A 533 42.20 1.39 33.73
C ILE A 533 43.03 0.94 34.95
N ASP A 534 43.55 1.89 35.71
CA ASP A 534 44.36 1.66 36.91
C ASP A 534 43.51 1.39 38.18
N ARG A 535 44.14 1.45 39.37
CA ARG A 535 43.45 1.18 40.65
C ARG A 535 42.73 2.39 41.24
N ASP A 536 42.92 3.57 40.66
CA ASP A 536 42.27 4.82 41.05
C ASP A 536 41.12 5.17 40.08
N ASP A 537 40.69 4.22 39.25
CA ASP A 537 39.72 4.39 38.15
C ASP A 537 40.14 5.45 37.11
N LYS A 538 41.44 5.51 36.78
CA LYS A 538 41.98 6.37 35.72
C LYS A 538 42.45 5.55 34.53
N PHE A 539 42.16 6.02 33.32
CA PHE A 539 42.79 5.49 32.12
C PHE A 539 44.28 5.88 32.06
N VAL A 540 45.13 4.90 31.77
CA VAL A 540 46.57 5.04 31.60
C VAL A 540 46.92 4.54 30.20
N THR A 541 47.31 5.48 29.32
CA THR A 541 47.80 5.18 27.97
C THR A 541 49.04 4.29 28.01
N ALA A 542 48.97 3.14 27.36
CA ALA A 542 50.06 2.19 27.25
C ALA A 542 49.89 1.37 25.96
N TYR A 543 50.19 2.00 24.82
CA TYR A 543 50.05 1.39 23.50
C TYR A 543 50.68 0.00 23.43
N ASN A 544 49.90 -0.98 23.00
CA ASN A 544 50.34 -2.35 22.74
C ASN A 544 50.04 -2.75 21.30
N GLU A 545 51.02 -3.36 20.64
CA GLU A 545 50.86 -3.92 19.29
C GLU A 545 50.26 -5.33 19.31
N ASP A 546 50.37 -6.07 20.42
CA ASP A 546 49.89 -7.47 20.52
C ASP A 546 48.35 -7.64 20.38
N TYR A 547 47.58 -6.54 20.31
CA TYR A 547 46.13 -6.55 20.04
C TYR A 547 45.76 -6.17 18.59
N PHE A 548 46.76 -6.00 17.70
CA PHE A 548 46.57 -6.00 16.25
C PHE A 548 47.00 -7.37 15.69
N ASP A 549 46.06 -8.11 15.08
CA ASP A 549 46.27 -9.50 14.67
C ASP A 549 46.75 -10.41 15.83
N PRO A 550 46.03 -10.44 16.97
CA PRO A 550 46.43 -11.19 18.15
C PRO A 550 46.36 -12.70 17.86
N ASN A 551 47.24 -13.49 18.49
CA ASN A 551 47.18 -14.95 18.34
C ASN A 551 45.79 -15.48 18.78
N PRO A 552 45.02 -16.19 17.93
CA PRO A 552 43.64 -16.57 18.27
C PRO A 552 43.52 -17.49 19.49
N ASP A 553 44.53 -18.32 19.78
CA ASP A 553 44.55 -19.18 20.97
C ASP A 553 44.83 -18.39 22.26
N ASP A 554 45.45 -17.21 22.18
CA ASP A 554 45.62 -16.28 23.29
C ASP A 554 44.44 -15.31 23.42
N PHE A 555 43.98 -14.71 22.31
CA PHE A 555 42.85 -13.76 22.30
C PHE A 555 41.59 -14.38 22.90
N LYS A 556 41.25 -15.62 22.53
CA LYS A 556 40.06 -16.34 23.06
C LYS A 556 40.13 -16.69 24.55
N LYS A 557 41.24 -16.43 25.25
CA LYS A 557 41.34 -16.55 26.72
C LYS A 557 40.76 -15.34 27.45
N THR A 558 40.66 -14.20 26.75
CA THR A 558 40.13 -12.94 27.29
C THR A 558 38.92 -12.43 26.51
N HIS A 559 38.75 -12.82 25.24
CA HIS A 559 37.66 -12.37 24.37
C HIS A 559 36.72 -13.54 24.03
N THR A 560 35.43 -13.34 24.20
CA THR A 560 34.37 -14.29 23.82
C THR A 560 33.35 -13.59 22.93
N ARG A 561 33.44 -13.83 21.63
CA ARG A 561 32.52 -13.32 20.61
C ARG A 561 31.10 -13.81 20.84
N THR A 562 30.12 -12.93 20.67
CA THR A 562 28.68 -13.26 20.66
C THR A 562 28.00 -12.96 19.34
N GLY A 563 28.52 -12.04 18.53
CA GLY A 563 27.90 -11.67 17.24
C GLY A 563 28.73 -10.68 16.42
N VAL A 564 28.12 -10.22 15.33
CA VAL A 564 28.54 -9.06 14.52
C VAL A 564 27.32 -8.14 14.42
N ARG A 565 27.51 -6.82 14.40
CA ARG A 565 26.41 -5.86 14.16
C ARG A 565 26.77 -4.84 13.09
N TYR A 566 25.73 -4.20 12.53
CA TYR A 566 25.79 -3.13 11.55
C TYR A 566 24.85 -1.99 11.98
#